data_AF-A0A971V996-F1
#
_entry.id   AF-A0A971V996-F1
#
_cell.length_a   1.000
_cell.length_b   1.000
_cell.length_c   1.000
_cell.angle_alpha   90.00
_cell.angle_beta   90.00
_cell.angle_gamma   90.00
#
_symmetry.space_group_name_H-M   'P 1'
#
loop_
_entity.id
_entity.type
_entity.pdbx_description
1 polymer ?
#
loop_
_entity_poly.entity_id
_entity_poly.type
_entity_poly.pdbx_seq_one_letter_code
_entity_poly.pdbx_strand_id
1 'polypeptide(L)'
;MPNDRKGAYCLFVNAVIIIQLFFAIIIGLYFLNLLKSQQGNKVAVEKESQKELENLRRLREISLTEPLSEKTRPTRFEDIIGQEEGIKALKAALCGPNPQHVILYGPPGVGKTCAARLVLEEAKKNPRSPFRQNAKFVEMDATSVRFDERSIA
;
A
#
# COMPACT_ATOMS: atom_id res chain seq x y z
N MET A 1 -58.62 37.39 -41.41
CA MET A 1 -57.81 36.68 -42.42
C MET A 1 -56.36 36.55 -41.92
N PRO A 2 -55.99 35.51 -41.15
CA PRO A 2 -54.73 35.45 -40.40
C PRO A 2 -53.76 34.36 -40.93
N ASN A 3 -53.63 34.19 -42.25
CA ASN A 3 -52.93 33.02 -42.84
C ASN A 3 -51.50 33.29 -43.37
N ASP A 4 -51.11 34.54 -43.68
CA ASP A 4 -49.77 34.83 -44.23
C ASP A 4 -48.65 34.87 -43.19
N ARG A 5 -48.94 35.24 -41.94
CA ARG A 5 -47.91 35.26 -40.87
C ARG A 5 -47.43 33.86 -40.47
N LYS A 6 -48.24 32.82 -40.70
CA LYS A 6 -47.88 31.42 -40.35
C LYS A 6 -46.85 30.84 -41.32
N GLY A 7 -46.92 31.19 -42.60
CA GLY A 7 -45.98 30.71 -43.63
C GLY A 7 -44.56 31.25 -43.43
N ALA A 8 -44.42 32.56 -43.19
CA ALA A 8 -43.13 33.18 -42.89
C ALA A 8 -42.50 32.65 -41.59
N TYR A 9 -43.32 32.39 -40.56
CA TYR A 9 -42.85 31.81 -39.30
C TYR A 9 -42.38 30.36 -39.48
N CYS A 10 -43.08 29.55 -40.27
CA CYS A 10 -42.67 28.18 -40.60
C CYS A 10 -41.33 28.15 -41.37
N LEU A 11 -41.15 29.05 -42.34
CA LEU A 11 -39.90 29.20 -43.08
C LEU A 11 -38.72 29.60 -42.17
N PHE A 12 -38.95 30.55 -41.27
CA PHE A 12 -37.94 31.01 -40.30
C PHE A 12 -37.56 29.90 -39.30
N VAL A 13 -38.53 29.16 -38.77
CA VAL A 13 -38.30 28.03 -37.86
C VAL A 13 -37.48 26.93 -38.56
N ASN A 14 -37.80 26.59 -39.81
CA ASN A 14 -37.02 25.61 -40.58
C ASN A 14 -35.57 26.06 -40.80
N ALA A 15 -35.34 27.35 -41.08
CA ALA A 15 -33.99 27.90 -41.23
C ALA A 15 -33.17 27.80 -39.92
N VAL A 16 -33.77 28.12 -38.77
CA VAL A 16 -33.11 28.01 -37.46
C VAL A 16 -32.77 26.55 -37.11
N ILE A 17 -33.66 25.60 -37.43
CA ILE A 17 -33.41 24.16 -37.21
C ILE A 17 -32.20 23.68 -38.02
N ILE A 18 -32.09 24.10 -39.29
CA ILE A 18 -30.96 23.73 -40.16
C ILE A 18 -29.63 24.26 -39.58
N ILE A 19 -29.62 25.51 -39.12
CA ILE A 19 -28.43 26.13 -38.51
C ILE A 19 -28.04 25.40 -37.21
N GLN A 20 -29.02 25.08 -36.36
CA GLN A 20 -28.76 24.36 -35.11
C GLN A 20 -28.22 22.95 -35.37
N LEU A 21 -28.71 22.26 -36.41
CA LEU A 21 -28.25 20.93 -36.80
C LEU A 21 -26.81 20.97 -37.35
N PHE A 22 -26.46 22.02 -38.11
CA PHE A 22 -25.09 22.25 -38.58
C PHE A 22 -24.09 22.42 -37.41
N PHE A 23 -24.40 23.29 -36.45
CA PHE A 23 -23.53 23.47 -35.27
C PHE A 23 -23.48 22.22 -34.38
N ALA A 24 -24.57 21.47 -34.25
CA ALA A 24 -24.59 20.21 -33.51
C ALA A 24 -23.65 19.16 -34.12
N ILE A 25 -23.58 19.08 -35.46
CA ILE A 25 -22.64 18.19 -36.17
C ILE A 25 -21.19 18.63 -35.92
N ILE A 26 -20.88 19.93 -35.99
CA ILE A 26 -19.52 20.43 -35.74
C ILE A 26 -19.07 20.12 -34.31
N ILE A 27 -19.92 20.38 -33.32
CA ILE A 27 -19.64 20.08 -31.91
C ILE A 27 -19.47 18.56 -31.72
N GLY A 28 -20.33 17.76 -32.34
CA GLY A 28 -20.24 16.29 -32.31
C GLY A 28 -18.92 15.78 -32.91
N LEU A 29 -18.49 16.30 -34.06
CA LEU A 29 -17.22 15.94 -34.69
C LEU A 29 -16.01 16.38 -33.87
N TYR A 30 -16.05 17.58 -33.29
CA TYR A 30 -15.00 18.07 -32.40
C TYR A 30 -14.88 17.18 -31.15
N PHE A 31 -16.02 16.82 -30.55
CA PHE A 31 -16.07 15.95 -29.39
C PHE A 31 -15.56 14.53 -29.70
N LEU A 32 -15.92 13.98 -30.86
CA LEU A 32 -15.40 12.69 -31.33
C LEU A 32 -13.88 12.71 -31.55
N ASN A 33 -13.34 13.82 -32.05
CA ASN A 33 -11.88 13.98 -32.20
C ASN A 33 -11.17 14.05 -30.84
N LEU A 34 -11.77 14.74 -29.87
CA LEU A 34 -11.25 14.87 -28.50
C LEU A 34 -11.24 13.53 -27.76
N LEU A 35 -12.30 12.71 -27.92
CA LEU A 35 -12.35 11.37 -27.33
C LEU A 35 -11.29 10.42 -27.91
N LYS A 36 -11.02 10.49 -29.22
CA LYS A 36 -9.95 9.70 -29.85
C LYS A 36 -8.56 10.08 -29.32
N SER A 37 -8.31 11.37 -29.09
CA SER A 37 -7.04 11.85 -28.53
C SER A 37 -6.78 11.35 -27.09
N GLN A 38 -7.84 11.26 -26.28
CA GLN A 38 -7.74 10.81 -24.87
C GLN A 38 -7.41 9.31 -24.72
N GLN A 39 -7.79 8.45 -25.68
CA GLN A 39 -7.49 7.02 -25.64
C GLN A 39 -5.99 6.72 -25.84
N GLY A 40 -5.29 7.48 -26.67
CA GLY A 40 -3.86 7.28 -26.93
C GLY A 40 -2.97 7.52 -25.70
N ASN A 41 -3.27 8.57 -24.92
CA ASN A 41 -2.49 8.91 -23.72
C ASN A 41 -2.71 7.91 -22.59
N LYS A 42 -3.93 7.40 -22.38
CA LYS A 42 -4.19 6.40 -21.32
C LYS A 42 -3.42 5.09 -21.55
N VAL A 43 -3.37 4.62 -22.79
CA VAL A 43 -2.65 3.38 -23.15
C VAL A 43 -1.14 3.53 -23.00
N ALA A 44 -0.59 4.71 -23.33
CA ALA A 44 0.83 4.99 -23.13
C ALA A 44 1.22 5.02 -21.64
N VAL A 45 0.44 5.72 -20.82
CA VAL A 45 0.65 5.82 -19.36
C VAL A 45 0.56 4.45 -18.68
N GLU A 46 -0.42 3.64 -19.05
CA GLU A 46 -0.59 2.30 -18.47
C GLU A 46 0.58 1.36 -18.83
N LYS A 47 1.12 1.49 -20.05
CA LYS A 47 2.28 0.71 -20.50
C LYS A 47 3.58 1.12 -19.79
N GLU A 48 3.78 2.41 -19.54
CA GLU A 48 4.91 2.89 -18.73
C GLU A 48 4.79 2.44 -17.27
N SER A 49 3.60 2.54 -16.67
CA SER A 49 3.35 2.07 -15.31
C SER A 49 3.62 0.57 -15.14
N GLN A 50 3.21 -0.26 -16.11
CA GLN A 50 3.52 -1.69 -16.08
C GLN A 50 5.03 -1.98 -16.17
N LYS A 51 5.76 -1.23 -17.01
CA LYS A 51 7.21 -1.36 -17.15
C LYS A 51 7.95 -0.97 -15.87
N GLU A 52 7.49 0.08 -15.19
CA GLU A 52 8.01 0.51 -13.90
C GLU A 52 7.75 -0.53 -12.81
N LEU A 53 6.54 -1.10 -12.77
CA LEU A 53 6.19 -2.20 -11.86
C LEU A 53 7.07 -3.43 -12.07
N GLU A 54 7.37 -3.77 -13.33
CA GLU A 54 8.26 -4.87 -13.69
C GLU A 54 9.70 -4.59 -13.25
N ASN A 55 10.20 -3.36 -13.46
CA ASN A 55 11.51 -2.95 -12.94
C ASN A 55 11.58 -3.05 -11.41
N LEU A 56 10.54 -2.60 -10.70
CA LEU A 56 10.45 -2.74 -9.25
C LEU A 56 10.43 -4.20 -8.79
N ARG A 57 9.80 -5.10 -9.56
CA ARG A 57 9.84 -6.55 -9.29
C ARG A 57 11.24 -7.10 -9.49
N ARG A 58 11.91 -6.76 -10.59
CA ARG A 58 13.31 -7.18 -10.85
C ARG A 58 14.27 -6.69 -9.76
N LEU A 59 14.11 -5.44 -9.30
CA LEU A 59 14.92 -4.91 -8.19
C LEU A 59 14.67 -5.65 -6.86
N ARG A 60 13.45 -6.17 -6.64
CA ARG A 60 13.16 -7.02 -5.47
C ARG A 60 13.70 -8.44 -5.61
N GLU A 61 13.81 -8.96 -6.83
CA GLU A 61 14.39 -10.28 -7.11
C GLU A 61 15.90 -10.31 -6.91
N ILE A 62 16.58 -9.17 -7.01
CA ILE A 62 17.98 -9.01 -6.62
C ILE A 62 18.05 -8.95 -5.08
N SER A 63 17.72 -10.06 -4.40
CA SER A 63 17.99 -10.19 -2.98
C SER A 63 19.47 -10.51 -2.78
N LEU A 64 20.16 -9.69 -1.99
CA LEU A 64 21.48 -10.05 -1.48
C LEU A 64 21.37 -11.36 -0.69
N THR A 65 22.40 -12.21 -0.76
CA THR A 65 22.50 -13.41 0.06
C THR A 65 22.26 -13.05 1.51
N GLU A 66 21.38 -13.80 2.18
CA GLU A 66 21.08 -13.58 3.59
C GLU A 66 22.40 -13.60 4.39
N PRO A 67 22.71 -12.54 5.15
CA PRO A 67 23.96 -12.46 5.88
C PRO A 67 24.04 -13.59 6.90
N LEU A 68 25.24 -14.11 7.13
CA LEU A 68 25.45 -15.24 8.04
C LEU A 68 24.88 -14.99 9.44
N SER A 69 24.89 -13.74 9.89
CA SER A 69 24.32 -13.31 11.17
C SER A 69 22.80 -13.48 11.29
N GLU A 70 22.06 -13.40 10.18
CA GLU A 70 20.63 -13.74 10.15
C GLU A 70 20.45 -15.26 10.08
N LYS A 71 21.26 -15.95 9.27
CA LYS A 71 21.21 -17.40 9.12
C LYS A 71 21.54 -18.17 10.40
N THR A 72 22.43 -17.64 11.25
CA THR A 72 22.80 -18.25 12.54
C THR A 72 21.97 -17.74 13.71
N ARG A 73 21.00 -16.82 13.47
CA ARG A 73 20.16 -16.30 14.54
C ARG A 73 19.28 -17.43 15.11
N PRO A 74 19.18 -17.55 16.44
CA PRO A 74 18.27 -18.47 17.10
C PRO A 74 16.86 -18.45 16.52
N THR A 75 16.34 -19.63 16.19
CA THR A 75 14.97 -19.79 15.66
C THR A 75 14.05 -20.47 16.66
N ARG A 76 14.63 -21.09 17.69
CA ARG A 76 13.92 -21.77 18.78
C ARG A 76 14.42 -21.26 20.12
N PHE A 77 13.57 -21.39 21.14
CA PHE A 77 13.98 -21.06 22.51
C PHE A 77 15.07 -21.98 23.06
N GLU A 78 15.17 -23.20 22.55
CA GLU A 78 16.21 -24.17 22.90
C GLU A 78 17.61 -23.70 22.49
N ASP A 79 17.71 -22.80 21.52
CA ASP A 79 18.96 -22.20 21.08
C ASP A 79 19.47 -21.14 22.07
N ILE A 80 18.65 -20.71 23.04
CA ILE A 80 19.03 -19.79 24.11
C ILE A 80 19.45 -20.60 25.34
N ILE A 81 20.72 -20.49 25.74
CA ILE A 81 21.31 -21.26 26.85
C ILE A 81 21.39 -20.39 28.11
N GLY A 82 20.96 -20.92 29.27
CA GLY A 82 21.21 -20.34 30.59
C GLY A 82 20.32 -19.14 30.95
N GLN A 83 19.19 -18.97 30.27
CA GLN A 83 18.21 -17.89 30.50
C GLN A 83 16.79 -18.43 30.66
N GLU A 84 16.64 -19.63 31.23
CA GLU A 84 15.37 -20.37 31.29
C GLU A 84 14.30 -19.59 32.07
N GLU A 85 14.65 -19.03 33.22
CA GLU A 85 13.73 -18.21 34.04
C GLU A 85 13.32 -16.92 33.33
N GLY A 86 14.25 -16.25 32.66
CA GLY A 86 13.96 -15.04 31.88
C GLY A 86 13.01 -15.33 30.72
N ILE A 87 13.22 -16.44 30.00
CA ILE A 87 12.33 -16.90 28.93
C ILE A 87 10.94 -17.24 29.48
N LYS A 88 10.87 -17.92 30.62
CA LYS A 88 9.61 -18.28 31.27
C LYS A 88 8.80 -17.03 31.67
N ALA A 89 9.46 -16.04 32.26
CA ALA A 89 8.84 -14.75 32.60
C ALA A 89 8.34 -14.02 31.34
N LEU A 90 9.15 -13.99 30.28
CA LEU A 90 8.81 -13.33 29.01
C LEU A 90 7.59 -13.99 28.34
N LYS A 91 7.54 -15.34 28.32
CA LYS A 91 6.39 -16.10 27.83
C LYS A 91 5.13 -15.80 28.65
N ALA A 92 5.23 -15.76 29.97
CA ALA A 92 4.10 -15.44 30.82
C ALA A 92 3.55 -14.03 30.57
N ALA A 93 4.41 -13.06 30.31
CA ALA A 93 4.03 -11.67 30.06
C ALA A 93 3.38 -11.44 28.69
N LEU A 94 3.80 -12.15 27.64
CA LEU A 94 3.41 -11.85 26.25
C LEU A 94 2.49 -12.90 25.60
N CYS A 95 2.52 -14.16 26.04
CA CYS A 95 1.67 -15.21 25.46
C CYS A 95 0.28 -15.29 26.10
N GLY A 96 -0.07 -14.39 27.01
CA GLY A 96 -1.40 -14.29 27.62
C GLY A 96 -2.43 -13.58 26.72
N PRO A 97 -3.71 -13.56 27.12
CA PRO A 97 -4.75 -12.82 26.41
C PRO A 97 -4.53 -11.30 26.42
N ASN A 98 -3.88 -10.80 27.47
CA ASN A 98 -3.54 -9.39 27.65
C ASN A 98 -2.01 -9.26 27.77
N PRO A 99 -1.27 -9.13 26.65
CA PRO A 99 0.17 -9.00 26.68
C PRO A 99 0.59 -7.70 27.37
N GLN A 100 1.60 -7.79 28.25
CA GLN A 100 2.12 -6.64 29.00
C GLN A 100 3.24 -5.91 28.24
N HIS A 101 3.47 -4.64 28.61
CA HIS A 101 4.66 -3.91 28.18
C HIS A 101 5.88 -4.42 28.94
N VAL A 102 6.90 -4.87 28.21
CA VAL A 102 8.12 -5.48 28.78
C VAL A 102 9.35 -4.68 28.37
N ILE A 103 10.25 -4.45 29.32
CA ILE A 103 11.58 -3.90 29.07
C ILE A 103 12.61 -5.01 29.25
N LEU A 104 13.36 -5.31 28.19
CA LEU A 104 14.50 -6.23 28.25
C LEU A 104 15.78 -5.42 28.44
N TYR A 105 16.46 -5.59 29.58
CA TYR A 105 17.69 -4.89 29.91
C TYR A 105 18.86 -5.86 30.09
N GLY A 106 20.10 -5.39 29.88
CA GLY A 106 21.32 -6.18 30.06
C GLY A 106 22.47 -5.76 29.15
N PRO A 107 23.66 -6.37 29.29
CA PRO A 107 24.84 -6.07 28.48
C PRO A 107 24.60 -6.24 26.96
N PRO A 108 25.33 -5.55 26.08
CA PRO A 108 25.24 -5.77 24.64
C PRO A 108 25.62 -7.23 24.29
N GLY A 109 25.00 -7.80 23.25
CA GLY A 109 25.33 -9.15 22.78
C GLY A 109 24.63 -10.31 23.51
N VAL A 110 23.94 -10.10 24.63
CA VAL A 110 23.27 -11.17 25.40
C VAL A 110 21.98 -11.73 24.77
N GLY A 111 21.61 -11.30 23.55
CA GLY A 111 20.47 -11.87 22.83
C GLY A 111 19.08 -11.29 23.17
N LYS A 112 18.98 -10.09 23.76
CA LYS A 112 17.69 -9.45 24.13
C LYS A 112 16.71 -9.31 22.97
N THR A 113 17.17 -8.71 21.86
CA THR A 113 16.35 -8.54 20.64
C THR A 113 15.97 -9.90 20.05
N CYS A 114 16.86 -10.88 20.14
CA CYS A 114 16.60 -12.24 19.68
C CYS A 114 15.50 -12.92 20.51
N ALA A 115 15.56 -12.82 21.84
CA ALA A 115 14.53 -13.32 22.74
C ALA A 115 13.16 -12.66 22.49
N ALA A 116 13.14 -11.35 22.24
CA ALA A 116 11.92 -10.61 21.88
C ALA A 116 11.27 -11.11 20.58
N ARG A 117 12.09 -11.47 19.58
CA ARG A 117 11.58 -12.02 18.32
C ARG A 117 11.03 -13.44 18.51
N LEU A 118 11.73 -14.27 19.27
CA LEU A 118 11.31 -15.65 19.54
C LEU A 118 10.02 -15.75 20.36
N VAL A 119 9.82 -14.87 21.34
CA VAL A 119 8.55 -14.85 22.09
C VAL A 119 7.37 -14.45 21.24
N LEU A 120 7.54 -13.55 20.26
CA LEU A 120 6.47 -13.26 19.32
C LEU A 120 6.10 -14.50 18.49
N GLU A 121 7.08 -15.23 17.97
CA GLU A 121 6.83 -16.46 17.20
C GLU A 121 6.11 -17.53 18.02
N GLU A 122 6.39 -17.59 19.32
CA GLU A 122 5.69 -18.49 20.23
C GLU A 122 4.29 -17.99 20.61
N ALA A 123 4.13 -16.68 20.83
CA ALA A 123 2.84 -16.07 21.12
C ALA A 123 1.85 -16.30 19.98
N LYS A 124 2.32 -16.21 18.71
CA LYS A 124 1.52 -16.53 17.51
C LYS A 124 0.95 -17.95 17.49
N LYS A 125 1.62 -18.91 18.14
CA LYS A 125 1.14 -20.30 18.23
C LYS A 125 0.06 -20.47 19.29
N ASN A 126 -0.03 -19.55 20.25
CA ASN A 126 -1.02 -19.62 21.31
C ASN A 126 -2.34 -18.98 20.87
N PRO A 127 -3.45 -19.75 20.77
CA PRO A 127 -4.75 -19.20 20.37
C PRO A 127 -5.31 -18.15 21.33
N ARG A 128 -4.83 -18.12 22.58
CA ARG A 128 -5.24 -17.14 23.57
C ARG A 128 -4.54 -15.80 23.39
N SER A 129 -3.39 -15.75 22.71
CA SER A 129 -2.70 -14.48 22.51
C SER A 129 -3.43 -13.64 21.44
N PRO A 130 -3.32 -12.30 21.50
CA PRO A 130 -3.91 -11.44 20.46
C PRO A 130 -3.10 -11.44 19.14
N PHE A 131 -1.94 -12.10 19.09
CA PHE A 131 -1.07 -12.09 17.93
C PHE A 131 -1.50 -13.13 16.90
N ARG A 132 -1.94 -12.66 15.73
CA ARG A 132 -2.28 -13.52 14.59
C ARG A 132 -1.03 -14.17 13.98
N GLN A 133 -1.21 -15.27 13.26
CA GLN A 133 -0.12 -15.96 12.55
C GLN A 133 0.70 -15.03 11.63
N ASN A 134 0.04 -14.02 11.04
CA ASN A 134 0.65 -13.04 10.14
C ASN A 134 1.18 -11.79 10.85
N ALA A 135 1.17 -11.74 12.18
CA ALA A 135 1.69 -10.61 12.95
C ALA A 135 3.17 -10.36 12.61
N LYS A 136 3.52 -9.08 12.47
CA LYS A 136 4.86 -8.65 12.08
C LYS A 136 5.66 -8.26 13.31
N PHE A 137 6.92 -8.66 13.36
CA PHE A 137 7.90 -8.10 14.28
C PHE A 137 8.38 -6.78 13.69
N VAL A 138 8.11 -5.67 14.36
CA VAL A 138 8.53 -4.33 13.92
C VAL A 138 9.68 -3.88 14.81
N GLU A 139 10.84 -3.68 14.20
CA GLU A 139 12.04 -3.19 14.86
C GLU A 139 12.27 -1.75 14.43
N MET A 140 12.44 -0.84 15.39
CA MET A 140 12.68 0.58 15.13
C MET A 140 14.00 0.97 15.78
N ASP A 141 14.93 1.47 14.98
CA ASP A 141 16.15 2.10 15.46
C ASP A 141 15.91 3.59 15.71
N ALA A 142 16.55 4.14 16.76
CA ALA A 142 16.43 5.54 17.12
C ALA A 142 16.86 6.48 15.98
N THR A 143 17.77 6.02 15.11
CA THR A 143 18.22 6.79 13.93
C THR A 143 17.22 6.81 12.79
N SER A 144 16.35 5.79 12.70
CA SER A 144 15.37 5.62 11.63
C SER A 144 14.08 6.40 11.89
N VAL A 145 13.77 6.68 13.15
CA VAL A 145 12.61 7.49 13.55
C VAL A 145 13.01 8.97 13.51
N ARG A 146 13.06 9.55 12.30
CA ARG A 146 13.11 11.01 12.17
C ARG A 146 11.70 11.55 12.21
N PHE A 147 11.40 12.33 13.25
CA PHE A 147 10.16 13.09 13.34
C PHE A 147 10.28 14.29 12.38
N ASP A 148 9.71 14.18 11.18
CA ASP A 148 9.64 15.29 10.23
C ASP A 148 8.23 15.91 10.27
N GLU A 149 8.09 17.04 10.96
CA GLU A 149 6.83 17.79 11.01
C GLU A 149 6.45 18.39 9.64
N ARG A 150 7.35 18.41 8.65
CA ARG A 150 7.08 19.00 7.31
C ARG A 150 6.52 18.03 6.28
N SER A 151 6.39 16.74 6.62
CA SER A 151 5.88 15.71 5.70
C SER A 151 4.34 15.65 5.61
N ILE A 152 3.61 16.56 6.28
CA ILE A 152 2.13 16.62 6.32
C ILE A 152 1.56 17.84 5.56
N ALA A 153 2.40 18.68 4.94
CA ALA A 153 1.95 19.86 4.17
C ALA A 153 1.85 19.60 2.66
#